data_AF-A0A940SSU3-F1
#
_entry.id   AF-A0A940SSU3-F1
#
_cell.length_a   1.000
_cell.length_b   1.000
_cell.length_c   1.000
_cell.angle_alpha   90.00
_cell.angle_beta   90.00
_cell.angle_gamma   90.00
#
_symmetry.space_group_name_H-M   'P 1'
#
loop_
_entity.id
_entity.type
_entity.pdbx_description
1 polymer ?
#
loop_
_entity_poly.entity_id
_entity_poly.type
_entity_poly.pdbx_seq_one_letter_code
_entity_poly.pdbx_strand_id
1 'polypeptide(L)' 'MNKSYSRIINRSSVNDSPYVDEVYTITLVKIQKESDILYVYKDENRCFIEKPYAGVYHASSKLFEFLDKKLSQ' A
#
# COMPACT_ATOMS: atom_id res chain seq x y z
N MET A 1 4.50 15.47 -19.29
CA MET A 1 3.79 15.45 -17.99
C MET A 1 3.09 14.10 -17.83
N ASN A 2 3.69 13.15 -17.12
CA ASN A 2 3.07 11.83 -16.89
C ASN A 2 2.22 11.88 -15.62
N LYS A 3 0.89 12.02 -15.78
CA LYS A 3 -0.06 11.82 -14.69
C LYS A 3 -0.25 10.32 -14.49
N SER A 4 0.38 9.76 -13.46
CA SER A 4 0.08 8.42 -12.99
C SER A 4 -1.29 8.44 -12.31
N TYR A 5 -2.33 8.02 -13.02
CA TYR A 5 -3.67 7.83 -12.46
C TYR A 5 -3.67 6.55 -11.62
N SER A 6 -3.30 6.63 -10.34
CA SER A 6 -3.71 5.60 -9.38
C SER A 6 -5.22 5.73 -9.21
N ARG A 7 -5.97 4.81 -9.82
CA ARG A 7 -7.43 4.76 -9.68
C ARG A 7 -7.75 4.48 -8.22
N ILE A 8 -8.21 5.51 -7.51
CA ILE A 8 -8.71 5.38 -6.14
C ILE A 8 -9.89 4.43 -6.22
N ILE A 9 -9.82 3.34 -5.46
CA ILE A 9 -10.90 2.38 -5.36
C ILE A 9 -11.88 2.99 -4.37
N ASN A 10 -13.16 2.99 -4.69
CA ASN A 10 -14.22 3.61 -3.88
C ASN A 10 -14.53 2.76 -2.61
N ARG A 11 -13.48 2.28 -1.94
CA ARG A 11 -13.50 1.59 -0.66
C ARG A 11 -12.98 2.59 0.37
N SER A 12 -13.83 3.01 1.28
CA SER A 12 -13.46 3.97 2.33
C SER A 12 -12.34 3.39 3.19
N SER A 13 -11.18 4.06 3.25
CA SER A 13 -10.09 3.72 4.17
C SER A 13 -10.43 4.29 5.55
N VAL A 14 -11.34 3.59 6.24
CA VAL A 14 -11.82 3.95 7.59
C VAL A 14 -11.11 3.17 8.69
N ASN A 15 -10.25 2.22 8.32
CA ASN A 15 -9.54 1.37 9.25
C ASN A 15 -8.09 1.82 9.39
N ASP A 16 -7.53 1.66 10.58
CA ASP A 16 -6.11 1.89 10.83
C ASP A 16 -5.23 0.83 10.17
N SER A 17 -5.78 -0.34 9.78
CA SER A 17 -5.10 -1.42 9.05
C SER A 17 -6.07 -2.22 8.15
N PRO A 18 -5.58 -2.87 7.09
CA PRO A 18 -6.40 -3.73 6.23
C PRO A 18 -6.73 -5.08 6.90
N TYR A 19 -7.92 -5.61 6.60
CA TYR A 19 -8.37 -6.94 7.05
C TYR A 19 -8.02 -8.02 6.02
N VAL A 20 -6.76 -8.41 5.97
CA VAL A 20 -6.21 -9.39 5.01
C VAL A 20 -5.20 -10.30 5.69
N ASP A 21 -5.01 -11.50 5.14
CA ASP A 21 -4.15 -12.54 5.74
C ASP A 21 -2.66 -12.15 5.72
N GLU A 22 -2.21 -11.51 4.63
CA GLU A 22 -0.82 -11.07 4.47
C GLU A 22 -0.76 -9.58 4.11
N VAL A 23 0.02 -8.83 4.90
CA VAL A 23 0.22 -7.40 4.70
C VAL A 23 1.65 -6.99 5.03
N TYR A 24 2.23 -6.17 4.16
CA TYR A 24 3.47 -5.44 4.44
C TYR A 24 3.13 -4.05 4.96
N THR A 25 3.69 -3.70 6.12
CA THR A 25 3.64 -2.34 6.65
C THR A 25 4.89 -1.58 6.22
N ILE A 26 4.71 -0.48 5.50
CA ILE A 26 5.79 0.40 5.04
C ILE A 26 5.70 1.73 5.79
N THR A 27 6.75 2.04 6.56
CA THR A 27 6.91 3.33 7.22
C THR A 27 7.76 4.25 6.36
N LEU A 28 7.14 5.29 5.80
CA LEU A 28 7.83 6.34 5.07
C LEU A 28 8.38 7.37 6.06
N VAL A 29 9.69 7.37 6.26
CA VAL A 29 10.36 8.38 7.10
C VAL A 29 10.69 9.61 6.24
N LYS A 30 9.97 10.71 6.44
CA LYS A 30 10.32 11.99 5.81
C LYS A 30 11.40 12.70 6.63
N ILE A 31 12.24 13.49 5.96
CA ILE A 31 13.38 14.23 6.52
C ILE A 31 12.97 15.19 7.68
N GLN A 32 11.67 15.45 7.88
CA GLN A 32 11.12 16.37 8.89
C GLN A 32 10.35 15.68 10.04
N LYS A 33 10.64 14.41 10.37
CA LYS A 33 10.04 13.62 11.48
C LYS A 33 8.56 13.24 11.35
N GLU A 34 7.89 13.60 10.26
CA GLU A 34 6.60 12.99 9.94
C GLU A 34 6.82 11.61 9.30
N SER A 35 6.32 10.57 9.96
CA SER A 35 6.22 9.24 9.36
C SER A 35 4.82 9.04 8.79
N ASP A 36 4.75 8.65 7.52
CA ASP A 36 3.52 8.16 6.92
C ASP A 36 3.55 6.62 6.95
N ILE A 37 2.43 6.00 7.34
CA ILE A 37 2.25 4.55 7.27
C ILE A 37 1.49 4.22 6.00
N LEU A 38 2.00 3.24 5.25
CA LEU A 38 1.34 2.61 4.11
C LEU A 38 1.24 1.11 4.36
N TYR A 39 0.13 0.52 3.93
CA TYR A 39 -0.05 -0.94 3.91
C TYR A 39 -0.04 -1.44 2.48
N VAL A 40 0.71 -2.50 2.21
CA VAL A 40 0.74 -3.18 0.91
C VAL A 40 0.20 -4.59 1.08
N TYR A 41 -0.84 -4.92 0.35
CA TYR A 41 -1.50 -6.23 0.45
C TYR A 41 -1.99 -6.75 -0.89
N LYS A 42 -2.29 -8.04 -0.93
CA LYS A 42 -2.98 -8.72 -2.02
C LYS A 42 -4.43 -9.01 -1.65
N ASP A 43 -5.34 -8.77 -2.58
CA ASP A 43 -6.74 -9.20 -2.51
C ASP A 43 -7.18 -9.64 -3.91
N GLU A 44 -7.75 -10.84 -4.03
CA GLU A 44 -8.18 -11.47 -5.31
C GLU A 44 -7.17 -11.30 -6.48
N ASN A 45 -5.90 -11.65 -6.27
CA ASN A 45 -4.78 -11.50 -7.23
C ASN A 45 -4.42 -10.06 -7.64
N ARG A 46 -4.96 -9.05 -6.97
CA ARG A 46 -4.63 -7.64 -7.19
C ARG A 46 -3.80 -7.12 -6.03
N CYS A 47 -2.86 -6.24 -6.34
CA CYS A 47 -2.01 -5.59 -5.35
C CYS A 47 -2.56 -4.20 -5.03
N PHE A 48 -2.59 -3.86 -3.75
CA PHE A 48 -3.12 -2.61 -3.24
C PHE A 48 -2.13 -1.93 -2.31
N ILE A 49 -2.15 -0.60 -2.32
CA ILE A 49 -1.54 0.25 -1.30
C ILE A 49 -2.67 0.96 -0.59
N GLU A 50 -2.74 0.84 0.73
CA GLU A 50 -3.65 1.60 1.56
C GLU A 50 -2.90 2.61 2.41
N LYS A 51 -3.38 3.85 2.37
CA LYS A 51 -2.97 4.91 3.30
C LYS A 51 -4.18 5.23 4.18
N PRO A 52 -4.09 5.02 5.51
CA PRO A 52 -5.18 5.33 6.44
C PRO A 52 -5.72 6.73 6.23
N TYR A 53 -7.05 6.85 6.23
CA TYR A 53 -7.79 8.11 6.07
C TYR A 53 -7.57 8.85 4.74
N ALA A 54 -6.77 8.31 3.82
CA ALA A 54 -6.49 8.90 2.52
C ALA A 54 -7.02 8.05 1.36
N GLY A 55 -6.99 6.73 1.49
CA GLY A 55 -7.64 5.82 0.55
C GLY A 55 -6.81 4.59 0.17
N VAL A 56 -7.40 3.80 -0.73
CA VAL A 56 -6.82 2.57 -1.29
C VAL A 56 -6.52 2.77 -2.77
N TYR A 57 -5.31 2.40 -3.17
CA TYR A 57 -4.78 2.58 -4.52
C TYR A 57 -4.41 1.23 -5.12
N HIS A 58 -4.71 1.04 -6.41
CA HIS A 58 -4.13 -0.07 -7.16
C HIS A 58 -2.61 0.09 -7.29
N ALA A 59 -1.91 -1.00 -7.05
CA ALA A 59 -0.47 -1.11 -7.27
C ALA A 59 -0.16 -2.25 -8.25
N SER A 60 1.02 -2.19 -8.84
CA SER A 60 1.52 -3.29 -9.67
C SER A 60 1.78 -4.52 -8.79
N SER A 61 1.44 -5.71 -9.28
CA SER A 61 1.82 -6.99 -8.63
C SER A 61 3.33 -7.10 -8.40
N LYS A 62 4.14 -6.46 -9.26
CA LYS A 62 5.60 -6.39 -9.12
C LYS A 62 6.07 -5.76 -7.81
N LEU A 63 5.28 -4.86 -7.21
CA LEU A 63 5.63 -4.27 -5.93
C LEU A 63 5.62 -5.33 -4.83
N PHE A 64 4.57 -6.15 -4.79
CA PHE A 64 4.45 -7.20 -3.79
C PHE A 64 5.54 -8.27 -3.99
N GLU A 65 5.79 -8.70 -5.23
CA GLU A 65 6.88 -9.63 -5.55
C GLU A 65 8.26 -9.09 -5.12
N PHE A 66 8.48 -7.78 -5.31
CA PHE A 66 9.71 -7.13 -4.86
C PHE A 66 9.84 -7.16 -3.33
N LEU A 67 8.76 -6.87 -2.60
CA LEU A 67 8.74 -6.90 -1.15
C LEU A 67 8.95 -8.32 -0.60
N ASP A 68 8.23 -9.31 -1.15
CA ASP A 68 8.42 -10.74 -0.84
C ASP A 68 9.89 -11.13 -0.97
N LYS A 69 10.51 -10.81 -2.11
CA LYS A 69 11.91 -11.14 -2.37
C LYS A 69 12.88 -10.42 -1.44
N LYS A 70 12.59 -9.19 -1.04
CA LYS A 70 13.49 -8.37 -0.21
C LYS A 70 13.43 -8.71 1.27
N LEU A 71 12.26 -9.14 1.76
CA LEU A 71 12.03 -9.41 3.17
C LEU A 71 12.14 -10.91 3.52
N SER A 72 12.19 -11.79 2.51
CA SER A 72 12.49 -13.22 2.69
C SER A 72 14.00 -13.54 2.71
N GLN A 73 14.88 -12.53 2.74
CA GLN A 73 16.34 -12.66 2.84
C GLN A 73 16.81 -12.36 4.26
#